data_AF-A0A355S1H2-F1
#
_entry.id   AF-A0A355S1H2-F1
#
_cell.length_a   1.000
_cell.length_b   1.000
_cell.length_c   1.000
_cell.angle_alpha   90.00
_cell.angle_beta   90.00
_cell.angle_gamma   90.00
#
_symmetry.space_group_name_H-M   'P 1'
#
loop_
_entity.id
_entity.type
_entity.pdbx_description
1 polymer ?
#
loop_
_entity_poly.entity_id
_entity_poly.type
_entity_poly.pdbx_seq_one_letter_code
_entity_poly.pdbx_strand_id
1 'polypeptide(L)'
;MQNGLNLMFGSMPVFFFIIFAIVLGAFIFNIVRGIRTWKHNNSQPRLAVDAKVVSKRTNVINHMHNDANNVSNYHTSTSYYATFEVESGDRMEFHVDGSEYGMLAEGDEG
;
A
#
# COMPACT_ATOMS: atom_id res chain seq x y z
N MET A 1 34.33 -51.27 -13.85
CA MET A 1 34.04 -49.87 -14.24
C MET A 1 32.54 -49.59 -14.47
N GLN A 2 31.68 -50.59 -14.72
CA GLN A 2 30.23 -50.40 -14.91
C GLN A 2 29.45 -49.92 -13.66
N ASN A 3 29.89 -50.29 -12.45
CA ASN A 3 29.18 -49.92 -11.22
C ASN A 3 29.23 -48.41 -10.91
N GLY A 4 30.29 -47.71 -11.32
CA GLY A 4 30.43 -46.27 -11.11
C GLY A 4 29.50 -45.43 -12.00
N LEU A 5 29.28 -45.87 -13.26
CA LEU A 5 28.37 -45.20 -14.19
C LEU A 5 26.91 -45.37 -13.77
N ASN A 6 26.49 -46.57 -13.34
CA ASN A 6 25.13 -46.79 -12.82
C ASN A 6 24.83 -45.94 -11.56
N LEU A 7 25.83 -45.73 -10.69
CA LEU A 7 25.66 -44.84 -9.54
C LEU A 7 25.45 -43.38 -9.99
N MET A 8 26.25 -42.89 -10.95
CA MET A 8 26.13 -41.52 -11.47
C MET A 8 24.83 -41.26 -12.24
N PHE A 9 24.37 -42.20 -13.07
CA PHE A 9 23.11 -42.06 -13.82
C PHE A 9 21.87 -42.31 -12.95
N GLY A 10 21.95 -43.20 -11.95
CA GLY A 10 20.88 -43.47 -11.01
C GLY A 10 20.71 -42.38 -9.93
N SER A 11 21.78 -41.67 -9.57
CA SER A 11 21.75 -40.61 -8.57
C SER A 11 21.24 -39.26 -9.09
N MET A 12 21.33 -39.01 -10.40
CA MET A 12 20.90 -37.75 -11.01
C MET A 12 19.39 -37.47 -10.84
N PRO A 13 18.47 -38.43 -11.08
CA PRO A 13 17.05 -38.24 -10.82
C PRO A 13 16.77 -37.93 -9.34
N VAL A 14 17.44 -38.62 -8.41
CA VAL A 14 17.27 -38.43 -6.97
C VAL A 14 17.67 -37.01 -6.56
N PHE A 15 18.81 -36.51 -7.05
CA PHE A 15 19.27 -35.15 -6.79
C PHE A 15 18.29 -34.10 -7.33
N PHE A 16 17.75 -34.29 -8.54
CA PHE A 16 16.74 -33.41 -9.11
C PHE A 16 15.47 -33.35 -8.26
N PHE A 17 14.95 -34.50 -7.80
CA PHE A 17 13.77 -34.53 -6.93
C PHE A 17 14.02 -33.89 -5.56
N ILE A 18 15.22 -34.02 -5.00
CA ILE A 18 15.60 -33.36 -3.75
C ILE A 18 15.58 -31.83 -3.93
N ILE A 19 16.22 -31.31 -4.97
CA ILE A 19 16.21 -29.86 -5.26
C ILE A 19 14.78 -29.39 -5.52
N PHE A 20 14.01 -30.12 -6.31
CA PHE A 20 12.62 -29.79 -6.60
C PHE A 20 11.78 -29.72 -5.32
N ALA A 21 11.93 -30.68 -4.41
CA ALA A 21 11.25 -30.67 -3.12
C ALA A 21 11.65 -29.47 -2.24
N ILE A 22 12.93 -29.09 -2.24
CA ILE A 22 13.42 -27.90 -1.53
C ILE A 22 12.81 -26.63 -2.10
N VAL A 23 12.83 -26.46 -3.43
CA VAL A 23 12.27 -25.29 -4.11
C VAL A 23 10.75 -25.21 -3.89
N LEU A 24 10.03 -26.32 -4.03
CA LEU A 24 8.60 -26.40 -3.78
C LEU A 24 8.26 -26.09 -2.32
N GLY A 25 9.02 -26.64 -1.37
CA GLY A 25 8.86 -26.37 0.06
C GLY A 25 9.09 -24.89 0.40
N ALA A 26 10.13 -24.27 -0.16
CA ALA A 26 10.39 -22.85 0.01
C ALA A 26 9.27 -21.99 -0.58
N PHE A 27 8.72 -22.36 -1.74
CA PHE A 27 7.60 -21.65 -2.36
C PHE A 27 6.35 -21.70 -1.48
N ILE A 28 5.98 -22.88 -0.98
CA ILE A 28 4.85 -23.06 -0.06
C ILE A 28 5.05 -22.26 1.23
N PHE A 29 6.25 -22.28 1.80
CA PHE A 29 6.58 -21.53 3.02
C PHE A 29 6.39 -20.01 2.84
N ASN A 30 6.83 -19.45 1.71
CA ASN A 30 6.66 -18.03 1.40
C ASN A 30 5.18 -17.66 1.26
N ILE A 31 4.36 -18.50 0.61
CA ILE A 31 2.91 -18.29 0.49
C ILE A 31 2.23 -18.27 1.86
N VAL A 32 2.52 -19.27 2.72
CA VAL A 32 1.95 -19.35 4.07
C VAL A 32 2.30 -18.13 4.91
N ARG A 33 3.56 -17.65 4.82
CA ARG A 33 3.99 -16.44 5.52
C ARG A 33 3.24 -15.20 5.04
N GLY A 34 3.05 -15.05 3.73
CA GLY A 34 2.30 -13.94 3.13
C GLY A 34 0.84 -13.90 3.59
N ILE A 35 0.16 -15.06 3.62
CA ILE A 35 -1.23 -15.17 4.10
C ILE A 35 -1.32 -14.82 5.59
N ARG A 36 -0.37 -15.30 6.41
CA ARG A 36 -0.35 -15.03 7.85
C ARG A 36 -0.20 -13.54 8.15
N THR A 37 0.64 -12.83 7.41
CA THR A 37 0.79 -11.37 7.53
C THR A 37 -0.46 -10.61 7.09
N TRP A 38 -1.11 -11.05 6.01
CA TRP A 38 -2.34 -10.40 5.54
C TRP A 38 -3.50 -10.58 6.54
N LYS A 39 -3.65 -11.79 7.09
CA LYS A 39 -4.69 -12.09 8.10
C LYS A 39 -4.51 -11.25 9.38
N HIS A 40 -3.27 -11.09 9.86
CA HIS A 40 -3.01 -10.30 11.07
C HIS A 40 -3.33 -8.81 10.86
N ASN A 41 -2.96 -8.26 9.71
CA ASN A 41 -3.26 -6.86 9.37
C ASN A 41 -4.76 -6.63 9.13
N ASN A 42 -5.46 -7.60 8.53
CA ASN A 42 -6.90 -7.49 8.30
C ASN A 42 -7.74 -7.71 9.57
N SER A 43 -7.16 -8.32 10.61
CA SER A 43 -7.80 -8.51 11.93
C SER A 43 -7.58 -7.34 12.89
N GLN A 44 -6.85 -6.30 12.49
CA GLN A 44 -6.71 -5.13 13.36
C GLN A 44 -8.07 -4.42 13.45
N PRO A 45 -8.57 -4.15 14.67
CA PRO A 45 -9.81 -3.43 14.85
C PRO A 45 -9.65 -2.04 14.24
N ARG A 46 -10.47 -1.74 13.23
CA ARG A 46 -10.60 -0.37 12.72
C ARG A 46 -11.35 0.40 13.79
N LEU A 47 -10.66 1.35 14.43
CA LEU A 47 -11.28 2.25 15.37
C LEU A 47 -12.15 3.23 14.57
N ALA A 48 -13.45 2.97 14.51
CA ALA A 48 -14.44 3.92 14.02
C ALA A 48 -14.86 4.77 15.23
N VAL A 49 -14.64 6.07 15.13
CA VAL A 49 -15.08 7.06 16.12
C VAL A 49 -15.93 8.05 15.37
N ASP A 50 -17.07 8.40 15.95
CA ASP A 50 -17.93 9.45 15.40
C ASP A 50 -17.17 10.77 15.42
N ALA A 51 -17.21 11.48 14.30
CA ALA A 51 -16.51 12.74 14.14
C ALA A 51 -17.34 13.77 13.39
N LYS A 52 -17.11 15.03 13.73
CA LYS A 52 -17.70 16.19 13.08
C LYS A 52 -16.74 16.84 12.12
N VAL A 53 -17.16 17.12 10.89
CA VAL A 53 -16.39 17.96 9.97
C VAL A 53 -16.48 19.42 10.44
N VAL A 54 -15.41 19.94 11.01
CA VAL A 54 -15.39 21.31 11.60
C VAL A 54 -14.79 22.36 10.68
N SER A 55 -13.99 21.96 9.69
CA SER A 55 -13.38 22.90 8.75
C SER A 55 -12.92 22.21 7.47
N LYS A 56 -12.97 22.95 6.36
CA LYS A 56 -12.45 22.54 5.07
C LYS A 56 -11.54 23.62 4.49
N ARG A 57 -10.41 23.22 3.89
CA ARG A 57 -9.51 24.16 3.18
C ARG A 57 -8.99 23.60 1.87
N THR A 58 -8.74 24.51 0.94
CA THR A 58 -8.14 24.24 -0.36
C THR A 58 -6.77 24.89 -0.42
N ASN A 59 -5.74 24.14 -0.81
CA ASN A 59 -4.40 24.66 -1.05
C ASN A 59 -4.09 24.59 -2.55
N VAL A 60 -3.90 25.75 -3.19
CA VAL A 60 -3.57 25.83 -4.62
C VAL A 60 -2.13 26.28 -4.75
N ILE A 61 -1.29 25.44 -5.33
CA ILE A 61 0.12 25.71 -5.57
C ILE A 61 0.32 25.91 -7.07
N ASN A 62 0.80 27.10 -7.43
CA ASN A 62 1.20 27.41 -8.80
C ASN A 62 2.71 27.21 -8.93
N HIS A 63 3.10 26.41 -9.90
CA HIS A 63 4.49 26.15 -10.19
C HIS A 63 4.79 26.57 -11.63
N MET A 64 5.87 27.33 -11.80
CA MET A 64 6.35 27.79 -13.07
C MET A 64 7.74 27.20 -13.29
N HIS A 65 7.88 26.36 -14.33
CA HIS A 65 9.18 25.89 -14.78
C HIS A 65 9.55 26.65 -16.05
N ASN A 66 10.70 27.33 -16.01
CA ASN A 66 11.32 27.90 -17.19
C ASN A 66 12.25 26.85 -17.79
N ASP A 67 11.92 26.40 -19.00
CA ASP A 67 12.80 25.52 -19.76
C ASP A 67 13.91 26.34 -20.44
N ALA A 68 15.04 25.70 -20.73
CA ALA A 68 16.22 26.31 -21.36
C ALA A 68 15.91 26.94 -22.73
N ASN A 69 14.80 26.56 -23.35
CA ASN A 69 14.31 27.09 -24.62
C ASN A 69 13.37 28.31 -24.48
N ASN A 70 13.34 28.97 -23.32
CA ASN A 70 12.48 30.14 -23.05
C ASN A 70 10.97 29.84 -23.14
N VAL A 71 10.59 28.56 -23.00
CA VAL A 71 9.19 28.13 -22.90
C VAL A 71 8.86 27.99 -21.41
N SER A 72 8.01 28.88 -20.92
CA SER A 72 7.50 28.81 -19.55
C SER A 72 6.30 27.86 -19.50
N ASN A 73 6.43 26.75 -18.77
CA ASN A 73 5.33 25.84 -18.49
C ASN A 73 4.70 26.18 -17.14
N TYR A 74 3.41 26.53 -17.15
CA TYR A 74 2.62 26.80 -15.96
C TYR A 74 1.85 25.54 -15.58
N HIS A 75 2.02 25.09 -14.33
CA HIS A 75 1.19 24.02 -13.77
C HIS A 75 0.63 24.45 -12.43
N THR A 76 -0.61 24.04 -12.18
CA THR A 76 -1.33 24.33 -10.95
C THR A 76 -1.71 23.01 -10.31
N SER A 77 -1.34 22.83 -9.05
CA SER A 77 -1.72 21.69 -8.24
C SER A 77 -2.68 22.15 -7.15
N THR A 78 -3.75 21.40 -6.91
CA THR A 78 -4.73 21.70 -5.86
C THR A 78 -4.81 20.52 -4.90
N SER A 79 -4.66 20.79 -3.61
CA SER A 79 -4.79 19.83 -2.52
C SER A 79 -5.96 20.23 -1.61
N TYR A 80 -6.76 19.25 -1.20
CA TYR A 80 -7.94 19.47 -0.36
C TYR A 80 -7.72 18.87 1.02
N TYR A 81 -8.15 19.58 2.04
CA TYR A 81 -8.01 19.14 3.43
C TYR A 81 -9.33 19.32 4.19
N ALA A 82 -9.69 18.32 4.99
CA ALA A 82 -10.83 18.36 5.88
C ALA A 82 -10.37 18.11 7.33
N THR A 83 -10.88 18.90 8.26
CA THR A 83 -10.63 18.76 9.70
C THR A 83 -11.84 18.12 10.36
N PHE A 84 -11.58 17.02 11.07
CA PHE A 84 -12.56 16.25 11.82
C PHE A 84 -12.31 16.46 13.31
N GLU A 85 -13.37 16.72 14.07
CA GLU A 85 -13.35 16.81 15.53
C GLU A 85 -14.10 15.61 16.10
N VAL A 86 -13.43 14.79 16.92
CA VAL A 86 -14.07 13.65 17.61
C VAL A 86 -14.72 14.10 18.92
N GLU A 87 -15.52 13.24 19.54
CA GLU A 87 -16.23 13.56 20.81
C GLU A 87 -15.31 14.04 21.95
N SER A 88 -14.04 13.61 21.98
CA SER A 88 -13.05 14.10 22.96
C SER A 88 -12.67 15.58 22.75
N GLY A 89 -13.05 16.18 21.63
CA GLY A 89 -12.64 17.51 21.18
C GLY A 89 -11.31 17.51 20.41
N ASP A 90 -10.70 16.34 20.21
CA ASP A 90 -9.47 16.24 19.43
C ASP A 90 -9.75 16.50 17.95
N ARG A 91 -8.86 17.27 17.31
CA ARG A 91 -8.98 17.65 15.89
C ARG A 91 -7.92 16.97 15.05
N MET A 92 -8.35 16.37 13.94
CA MET A 92 -7.50 15.70 12.98
C MET A 92 -7.76 16.25 11.59
N GLU A 93 -6.71 16.75 10.94
CA GLU A 93 -6.80 17.19 9.55
C GLU A 93 -6.25 16.10 8.62
N PHE A 94 -7.02 15.77 7.58
CA PHE A 94 -6.62 14.80 6.56
C PHE A 94 -6.60 15.45 5.19
N HIS A 95 -5.60 15.06 4.39
CA HIS A 95 -5.65 15.28 2.94
C HIS A 95 -6.69 14.32 2.36
N VAL A 96 -7.63 14.88 1.61
CA VAL A 96 -8.76 14.14 1.04
C VAL A 96 -8.78 14.32 -0.47
N ASP A 97 -9.27 13.29 -1.17
CA ASP A 97 -9.44 13.41 -2.61
C ASP A 97 -10.56 14.40 -2.93
N GLY A 98 -10.49 15.05 -4.10
CA GLY A 98 -11.45 16.09 -4.48
C GLY A 98 -12.91 15.62 -4.49
N SER A 99 -13.16 14.34 -4.79
CA SER A 99 -14.50 13.74 -4.72
C SER A 99 -14.99 13.60 -3.29
N GLU A 100 -14.15 13.14 -2.36
CA GLU A 100 -14.50 13.00 -0.94
C GLU A 100 -14.72 14.39 -0.32
N TYR A 101 -13.83 15.33 -0.62
CA TYR A 101 -13.98 16.72 -0.24
C TYR A 101 -15.30 17.31 -0.74
N GLY A 102 -15.75 16.97 -1.95
CA GLY A 102 -17.02 17.43 -2.50
C GLY A 102 -18.26 16.85 -1.80
N MET A 103 -18.13 15.66 -1.21
CA MET A 103 -19.21 14.99 -0.49
C MET A 103 -19.36 15.45 0.96
N LEU A 104 -18.28 15.93 1.59
CA LEU A 104 -18.29 16.41 2.97
C LEU A 104 -18.84 17.84 3.06
N ALA A 105 -19.74 18.11 4.01
CA ALA A 105 -20.15 19.45 4.39
C ALA A 105 -19.63 19.80 5.81
N GLU A 106 -19.26 21.06 6.02
CA GLU A 106 -18.95 21.52 7.39
C GLU A 106 -20.19 21.40 8.26
N GLY A 107 -20.06 20.76 9.40
CA GLY A 107 -21.15 20.40 10.29
C GLY A 107 -21.64 18.96 10.15
N ASP A 108 -21.22 18.20 9.13
CA ASP A 108 -21.54 16.77 9.01
C ASP A 108 -20.96 16.00 10.20
N GLU A 109 -21.73 15.03 10.71
CA GLU A 109 -21.41 14.19 11.86
C GLU A 109 -21.69 12.72 11.52
N GLY A 110 -20.77 11.82 11.87
CA GLY A 110 -20.94 10.36 11.73
C GLY A 110 -19.61 9.62 11.68
#